data_AF-A0AAT9GUD3-F1
#
_entry.id   AF-A0AAT9GUD3-F1
#
_cell.length_a   1.000
_cell.length_b   1.000
_cell.length_c   1.000
_cell.angle_alpha   90.00
_cell.angle_beta   90.00
_cell.angle_gamma   90.00
#
_symmetry.space_group_name_H-M   'P 1'
#
loop_
_entity.id
_entity.type
_entity.pdbx_description
1 polymer ?
#
loop_
_entity_poly.entity_id
_entity_poly.type
_entity_poly.pdbx_seq_one_letter_code
_entity_poly.pdbx_strand_id
1 'polypeptide(L)'
;MKINNIFNCGQVKCMKTNEFCIEVDNIRIVYSMSFNFGIITEIQFKSTNYKSMCNIVFDTRKEKIIEVECIGFKADKVKLTLEECFRQEGLLYKPA
;
A
#
# COMPACT_ATOMS: atom_id res chain seq x y z
N MET A 1 1.90 -15.68 4.06
CA MET A 1 0.99 -15.06 3.06
C MET A 1 1.83 -14.53 1.90
N LYS A 2 1.41 -14.60 0.62
CA LYS A 2 2.13 -13.89 -0.45
C LYS A 2 1.77 -12.40 -0.35
N ILE A 3 2.75 -11.52 -0.23
CA ILE A 3 2.54 -10.06 -0.10
C ILE A 3 1.67 -9.49 -1.24
N ASN A 4 1.72 -10.07 -2.44
CA ASN A 4 0.86 -9.67 -3.56
C ASN A 4 -0.65 -9.83 -3.28
N ASN A 5 -1.04 -10.65 -2.29
CA ASN A 5 -2.43 -10.82 -1.88
C ASN A 5 -2.89 -9.74 -0.89
N ILE A 6 -1.98 -8.96 -0.31
CA ILE A 6 -2.29 -7.89 0.65
C ILE A 6 -2.95 -6.68 -0.04
N PHE A 7 -2.73 -6.52 -1.35
CA PHE A 7 -3.11 -5.30 -2.09
C PHE A 7 -4.25 -5.54 -3.10
N ASN A 8 -5.26 -6.32 -2.72
CA ASN A 8 -6.41 -6.60 -3.59
C ASN A 8 -7.74 -6.41 -2.84
N CYS A 9 -8.16 -5.16 -2.72
CA CYS A 9 -9.12 -4.69 -1.73
C CYS A 9 -9.74 -3.37 -2.26
N GLY A 10 -11.07 -3.34 -2.44
CA GLY A 10 -11.80 -2.15 -2.87
C GLY A 10 -11.21 -1.45 -4.10
N GLN A 11 -10.63 -0.26 -3.89
CA GLN A 11 -10.05 0.61 -4.92
C GLN A 11 -8.57 0.31 -5.23
N VAL A 12 -7.96 -0.62 -4.50
CA VAL A 12 -6.59 -1.11 -4.75
C VAL A 12 -6.70 -2.43 -5.50
N LYS A 13 -6.19 -2.46 -6.74
CA LYS A 13 -6.26 -3.64 -7.61
C LYS A 13 -4.86 -4.07 -8.03
N CYS A 14 -4.51 -5.31 -7.74
CA CYS A 14 -3.27 -5.92 -8.22
C CYS A 14 -3.39 -6.17 -9.74
N MET A 15 -2.40 -5.74 -10.52
CA MET A 15 -2.43 -5.89 -11.98
C MET A 15 -1.57 -7.06 -12.45
N LYS A 16 -0.27 -7.01 -12.11
CA LYS A 16 0.77 -7.96 -12.49
C LYS A 16 1.73 -8.11 -11.31
N THR A 17 2.67 -9.04 -11.39
CA THR A 17 3.69 -9.23 -10.36
C THR A 17 4.38 -7.90 -10.04
N ASN A 18 4.30 -7.46 -8.78
CA ASN A 18 4.87 -6.21 -8.26
C ASN A 18 4.25 -4.90 -8.80
N GLU A 19 3.09 -4.95 -9.45
CA GLU A 19 2.36 -3.77 -9.90
C GLU A 19 0.91 -3.80 -9.45
N PHE A 20 0.44 -2.66 -8.95
CA PHE A 20 -0.95 -2.46 -8.58
C PHE A 20 -1.42 -1.07 -9.01
N CYS A 21 -2.72 -0.85 -8.99
CA CYS A 21 -3.29 0.47 -9.21
C CYS A 21 -4.24 0.86 -8.09
N ILE A 22 -4.26 2.16 -7.78
CA ILE A 22 -5.20 2.80 -6.88
C ILE A 22 -6.06 3.77 -7.67
N GLU A 23 -7.37 3.66 -7.53
CA GLU A 23 -8.31 4.59 -8.16
C GLU A 23 -8.81 5.63 -7.14
N VAL A 24 -8.56 6.92 -7.42
CA VAL A 24 -8.95 8.05 -6.55
C VAL A 24 -9.54 9.20 -7.37
N ASP A 25 -10.80 9.56 -7.08
CA ASP A 25 -11.64 10.48 -7.85
C ASP A 25 -11.62 10.18 -9.37
N ASN A 26 -11.88 8.93 -9.75
CA ASN A 26 -11.87 8.45 -11.14
C ASN A 26 -10.51 8.58 -11.85
N ILE A 27 -9.41 8.80 -11.11
CA ILE A 27 -8.04 8.79 -11.63
C ILE A 27 -7.37 7.51 -11.20
N ARG A 28 -6.85 6.76 -12.18
CA ARG A 28 -6.10 5.53 -11.95
C ARG A 28 -4.60 5.84 -11.82
N ILE A 29 -4.07 5.65 -10.63
CA ILE A 29 -2.63 5.76 -10.34
C ILE A 29 -2.04 4.36 -10.33
N VAL A 30 -1.00 4.13 -11.13
CA VAL A 30 -0.30 2.85 -11.20
C VAL A 30 0.99 2.95 -10.39
N TYR A 31 1.27 1.93 -9.60
CA TYR A 31 2.43 1.85 -8.72
C TYR A 31 3.24 0.58 -9.00
N SER A 32 4.55 0.73 -9.00
CA SER A 32 5.49 -0.39 -8.86
C SER A 32 5.91 -0.54 -7.40
N MET A 33 6.12 -1.79 -6.98
CA MET A 33 6.51 -2.15 -5.62
C MET A 33 7.97 -2.55 -5.55
N SER A 34 8.69 -2.01 -4.57
CA SER A 34 9.97 -2.53 -4.12
C SER A 34 9.90 -2.90 -2.65
N PHE A 35 10.64 -3.95 -2.28
CA PHE A 35 10.63 -4.53 -0.95
C PHE A 35 12.04 -4.52 -0.39
N ASN A 36 12.16 -4.04 0.84
CA ASN A 36 13.33 -4.27 1.65
C ASN A 36 12.95 -5.24 2.77
N PHE A 37 13.36 -6.50 2.62
CA PHE A 37 12.96 -7.57 3.52
C PHE A 37 13.80 -7.57 4.80
N GLY A 38 13.12 -7.68 5.94
CA GLY A 38 13.71 -7.75 7.27
C GLY A 38 12.66 -8.09 8.32
N ILE A 39 13.05 -8.06 9.59
CA ILE A 39 12.10 -8.19 10.73
C ILE A 39 10.98 -7.15 10.58
N ILE A 40 11.38 -5.93 10.24
CA ILE A 40 10.50 -4.90 9.70
C ILE A 40 10.74 -4.88 8.19
N THR A 41 9.69 -5.12 7.42
CA THR A 41 9.74 -5.00 5.96
C THR A 41 9.27 -3.62 5.57
N GLU A 42 10.10 -2.92 4.79
CA GLU A 42 9.71 -1.67 4.16
C GLU A 42 9.24 -1.97 2.74
N ILE A 43 8.07 -1.44 2.42
CA ILE A 43 7.46 -1.56 1.10
C ILE A 43 7.38 -0.15 0.53
N GLN A 44 8.06 0.07 -0.59
CA GLN A 44 8.01 1.36 -1.28
C GLN A 44 7.18 1.22 -2.54
N PHE A 45 6.24 2.13 -2.70
CA PHE A 45 5.37 2.28 -3.84
C PHE A 45 5.78 3.51 -4.62
N LYS A 46 6.23 3.32 -5.85
CA LYS A 46 6.56 4.42 -6.74
C LYS A 46 5.58 4.45 -7.89
N SER A 47 4.89 5.57 -8.05
CA SER A 47 3.95 5.70 -9.16
C SER A 47 4.70 5.75 -10.49
N THR A 48 4.14 5.06 -11.48
CA THR A 48 4.70 4.99 -12.85
C THR A 48 4.10 6.06 -13.77
N ASN A 49 2.94 6.62 -13.42
CA ASN A 49 2.20 7.59 -14.25
C ASN A 49 1.95 8.95 -13.57
N TYR A 50 2.24 9.10 -12.28
CA TYR A 50 2.16 10.36 -11.55
C TYR A 50 3.37 10.56 -10.63
N LYS A 51 3.61 11.80 -10.19
CA LYS A 51 4.57 12.08 -9.11
C LYS A 51 3.93 11.74 -7.76
N SER A 52 3.83 10.46 -7.43
CA SER A 52 3.32 9.95 -6.16
C SER A 52 4.19 8.82 -5.66
N MET A 53 4.44 8.78 -4.36
CA MET A 53 5.21 7.74 -3.70
C MET A 53 4.59 7.43 -2.36
N CYS A 54 4.58 6.16 -1.95
CA CYS A 54 4.20 5.77 -0.60
C CYS A 54 5.23 4.82 0.00
N ASN A 55 5.46 4.94 1.29
CA ASN A 55 6.27 4.03 2.07
C ASN A 55 5.38 3.36 3.12
N ILE A 56 5.52 2.05 3.25
CA ILE A 56 4.76 1.26 4.21
C ILE A 56 5.73 0.46 5.03
N VAL A 57 5.55 0.53 6.35
CA VAL A 57 6.35 -0.21 7.31
C VAL A 57 5.51 -1.37 7.85
N PHE A 58 5.98 -2.59 7.65
CA PHE A 58 5.26 -3.82 8.01
C PHE A 58 6.07 -4.65 9.02
N ASP A 59 5.50 -4.92 10.19
CA ASP A 59 6.06 -5.88 11.16
C ASP A 59 5.69 -7.30 10.71
N THR A 60 6.67 -8.00 10.14
CA THR A 60 6.49 -9.37 9.64
C THR A 60 6.16 -10.37 10.74
N ARG A 61 6.58 -10.12 11.99
CA ARG A 61 6.36 -11.06 13.11
C ARG A 61 4.93 -11.02 13.61
N LYS A 62 4.30 -9.84 13.53
CA LYS A 62 2.91 -9.61 13.97
C LYS A 62 1.93 -9.65 12.80
N GLU A 63 2.44 -9.68 11.58
CA GLU A 63 1.68 -9.51 10.34
C GLU A 63 0.84 -8.21 10.37
N LYS A 64 1.46 -7.11 10.83
CA LYS A 64 0.79 -5.81 11.00
C LYS A 64 1.52 -4.65 10.33
N ILE A 65 0.74 -3.73 9.77
CA ILE A 65 1.21 -2.44 9.27
C ILE A 65 1.45 -1.52 10.47
N ILE A 66 2.67 -1.00 10.56
CA ILE A 66 3.09 -0.01 11.56
C ILE A 66 2.75 1.39 11.06
N GLU A 67 3.07 1.68 9.80
CA GLU A 67 3.00 3.03 9.26
C GLU A 67 2.72 3.01 7.75
N VAL A 68 1.97 4.03 7.31
CA VAL A 68 1.71 4.36 5.91
C VAL A 68 1.98 5.84 5.70
N GLU A 69 3.00 6.14 4.92
CA GLU A 69 3.32 7.49 4.48
C GLU A 69 3.11 7.58 2.97
N CYS A 70 2.50 8.65 2.50
CA CYS A 70 2.37 8.94 1.07
C CYS A 70 2.74 10.40 0.82
N ILE A 71 3.39 10.66 -0.30
CA ILE A 71 3.74 12.01 -0.76
C ILE A 71 3.42 12.19 -2.24
N GLY A 72 3.19 13.45 -2.64
CA GLY A 72 2.94 13.82 -4.02
C GLY A 72 1.45 13.80 -4.42
N PHE A 73 1.17 13.41 -5.67
CA PHE A 73 -0.16 13.52 -6.28
C PHE A 73 -1.22 12.76 -5.46
N LYS A 74 -2.21 13.50 -4.95
CA LYS A 74 -3.32 12.99 -4.13
C LYS A 74 -2.87 12.13 -2.94
N ALA A 75 -1.71 12.43 -2.35
CA ALA A 75 -1.09 11.67 -1.27
C ALA A 75 -2.07 11.29 -0.15
N ASP A 76 -2.85 12.24 0.37
CA ASP A 76 -3.79 11.97 1.46
C ASP A 76 -4.89 10.97 1.08
N LYS A 77 -5.45 11.11 -0.13
CA LYS A 77 -6.49 10.18 -0.61
C LYS A 77 -5.94 8.80 -0.90
N VAL A 78 -4.72 8.74 -1.43
CA VAL A 78 -4.00 7.47 -1.66
C VAL A 78 -3.72 6.78 -0.33
N LYS A 79 -3.22 7.53 0.66
CA LYS A 79 -2.97 7.04 2.01
C LYS A 79 -4.24 6.47 2.64
N LEU A 80 -5.33 7.24 2.64
CA LEU A 80 -6.62 6.78 3.20
C LEU A 80 -7.13 5.52 2.51
N THR A 81 -6.97 5.43 1.18
CA THR A 81 -7.37 4.23 0.42
C THR A 81 -6.53 3.01 0.80
N LEU A 82 -5.23 3.17 1.02
CA LEU A 82 -4.33 2.11 1.47
C LEU A 82 -4.63 1.68 2.90
N GLU A 83 -4.83 2.62 3.82
CA GLU A 83 -5.18 2.32 5.21
C GLU A 83 -6.51 1.57 5.29
N GLU A 84 -7.51 1.98 4.52
CA GLU A 84 -8.80 1.31 4.45
C GLU A 84 -8.67 -0.12 3.90
N CYS A 85 -7.85 -0.32 2.86
CA CYS A 85 -7.52 -1.65 2.38
C CYS A 85 -6.91 -2.52 3.49
N PHE A 86 -5.88 -2.02 4.18
CA PHE A 86 -5.22 -2.76 5.26
C PHE A 86 -6.17 -3.05 6.43
N ARG A 87 -7.13 -2.16 6.68
CA ARG A 87 -8.18 -2.38 7.67
C ARG A 87 -9.07 -3.57 7.28
N GLN A 88 -9.48 -3.65 6.02
CA GLN A 88 -10.33 -4.75 5.50
C GLN A 88 -9.62 -6.10 5.55
N GLU A 89 -8.33 -6.13 5.25
CA GLU A 89 -7.48 -7.33 5.35
C GLU A 89 -7.06 -7.66 6.80
N GLY A 90 -7.48 -6.84 7.78
CA GLY A 90 -7.14 -7.05 9.18
C GLY A 90 -5.66 -6.86 9.49
N LEU A 91 -4.93 -6.06 8.70
CA LEU A 91 -3.50 -5.82 8.80
C LEU A 91 -3.14 -4.60 9.65
N LEU A 92 -4.10 -3.74 9.97
CA LEU A 92 -3.86 -2.65 10.92
C LEU A 92 -3.81 -3.18 12.36
N TYR A 93 -3.05 -2.49 13.21
CA TYR A 93 -3.22 -2.63 14.65
C TYR A 93 -4.64 -2.21 15.02
N LYS A 94 -5.30 -2.99 15.88
CA LYS A 94 -6.56 -2.52 16.46
C LYS A 94 -6.25 -1.26 17.27
N PRO A 95 -7.05 -0.19 17.17
CA PRO A 95 -6.96 0.88 18.14
C PRO A 95 -7.11 0.26 19.53
N ALA A 96 -6.21 0.62 20.43
CA ALA A 96 -6.20 0.17 21.82
C ALA A 96 -7.47 0.61 22.55
#